data_AF-A0A8J7IXA3-F1
#
_entry.id   AF-A0A8J7IXA3-F1
#
_cell.length_a   1.000
_cell.length_b   1.000
_cell.length_c   1.000
_cell.angle_alpha   90.00
_cell.angle_beta   90.00
_cell.angle_gamma   90.00
#
_symmetry.space_group_name_H-M   'P 1'
#
loop_
_entity.id
_entity.type
_entity.pdbx_description
1 polymer ?
#
loop_
_entity_poly.entity_id
_entity_poly.type
_entity_poly.pdbx_seq_one_letter_code
_entity_poly.pdbx_strand_id
1 'polypeptide(L)' 'MSKSSPDPKLIYLLLLSLLGLGSFGFFSGTELNFFLKGYGLAFVLQAGFALLYLGIYRRRRLKP' A
#
# COMPACT_ATOMS: atom_id res chain seq x y z
N MET A 1 18.60 18.88 35.40
CA MET A 1 18.69 18.24 34.07
C MET A 1 17.26 18.03 33.55
N SER A 2 16.81 18.89 32.64
CA SER A 2 15.48 18.76 32.02
C SER A 2 15.50 17.53 31.11
N LYS A 3 14.64 16.54 31.39
CA LYS A 3 14.44 15.38 30.50
C LYS A 3 13.64 15.89 29.29
N SER A 4 14.33 16.25 28.22
CA SER A 4 13.69 16.49 26.92
C SER A 4 13.07 15.18 26.44
N SER A 5 11.76 15.04 26.60
CA SER A 5 11.01 13.92 26.06
C SER A 5 11.20 13.88 24.54
N PRO A 6 11.58 12.74 23.94
CA PRO A 6 11.76 12.65 22.51
C PRO A 6 10.46 13.02 21.79
N ASP A 7 10.57 13.82 20.72
CA ASP A 7 9.41 14.25 19.94
C ASP A 7 8.66 13.04 19.42
N PRO A 8 7.35 12.90 19.69
CA PRO A 8 6.57 11.71 19.33
C PRO A 8 6.54 11.48 17.81
N LYS A 9 6.71 12.53 17.00
CA LYS A 9 6.86 12.44 15.54
C LYS A 9 8.16 11.75 15.13
N LEU A 10 9.28 12.06 15.80
CA LEU A 10 10.57 11.40 15.53
C LEU A 10 10.53 9.94 15.95
N ILE A 11 9.88 9.62 17.07
CA ILE A 11 9.66 8.23 17.50
C ILE A 11 8.80 7.47 16.49
N TYR A 12 7.73 8.08 16.00
CA TYR A 12 6.86 7.48 14.98
C TYR A 12 7.61 7.21 13.67
N LEU A 13 8.40 8.17 13.19
CA LEU A 13 9.21 7.99 11.98
C LEU A 13 10.29 6.91 12.17
N LEU A 14 10.90 6.85 13.36
CA LEU A 14 11.85 5.79 13.70
C LEU A 14 11.17 4.41 13.69
N LEU A 15 10.00 4.28 14.34
CA LEU A 15 9.23 3.04 14.35
C LEU A 15 8.77 2.64 12.95
N LEU A 16 8.33 3.60 12.12
CA LEU A 16 7.95 3.37 10.73
C LEU A 16 9.16 2.91 9.90
N SER A 17 10.33 3.50 10.13
CA SER A 17 11.57 3.09 9.46
C SER A 17 12.04 1.71 9.92
N LEU A 18 11.90 1.37 11.20
CA LEU A 18 12.20 0.05 11.76
C LEU A 18 11.23 -1.02 11.23
N LEU A 19 9.95 -0.68 11.10
CA LEU A 19 8.94 -1.55 10.50
C LEU A 19 9.21 -1.79 9.01
N GLY A 20 9.62 -0.74 8.30
CA GLY A 20 10.05 -0.82 6.90
C GLY A 20 11.31 -1.67 6.74
N LEU A 21 12.38 -1.37 7.49
CA LEU A 21 13.64 -2.12 7.46
C LEU A 21 13.44 -3.59 7.88
N GLY A 22 12.60 -3.86 8.87
CA GLY A 22 12.21 -5.21 9.27
C GLY A 22 11.39 -5.95 8.22
N SER A 23 10.55 -5.24 7.45
CA SER A 23 9.78 -5.85 6.34
C SER A 23 10.62 -6.11 5.10
N PHE A 24 11.71 -5.39 4.87
CA PHE A 24 12.59 -5.62 3.70
C PHE A 24 13.78 -6.55 4.01
N GLY A 25 14.15 -6.73 5.28
CA GLY A 25 15.31 -7.53 5.69
C GLY A 25 15.14 -9.05 5.59
N PHE A 26 13.91 -9.56 5.47
CA PHE A 26 13.61 -11.00 5.42
C PHE A 26 13.08 -11.49 4.06
N PHE A 27 13.06 -10.62 3.05
CA PHE A 27 12.59 -10.98 1.72
C PHE A 27 13.76 -11.38 0.82
N SER A 28 13.84 -12.66 0.48
CA SER A 28 14.67 -13.11 -0.63
C SER A 28 14.23 -12.41 -1.93
N GLY A 29 15.15 -12.20 -2.87
CA GLY A 29 14.82 -11.58 -4.17
C GLY A 29 13.68 -12.31 -4.92
N THR A 30 13.52 -13.61 -4.66
CA THR A 30 12.39 -14.44 -5.12
C THR A 30 11.06 -14.05 -4.48
N GLU A 31 11.01 -13.82 -3.17
CA GLU A 31 9.78 -13.40 -2.47
C GLU A 31 9.40 -11.97 -2.86
N LEU A 32 10.37 -11.07 -3.03
CA LEU A 32 10.12 -9.73 -3.55
C LEU A 32 9.50 -9.76 -4.96
N ASN A 33 9.98 -10.67 -5.81
CA ASN A 33 9.44 -10.88 -7.16
C ASN A 33 8.01 -11.42 -7.14
N PHE A 34 7.73 -12.40 -6.27
CA PHE A 34 6.38 -12.91 -6.04
C PHE A 34 5.45 -11.84 -5.48
N PHE A 35 5.92 -11.01 -4.54
CA PHE A 35 5.17 -9.89 -4.01
C PHE A 35 4.86 -8.85 -5.08
N LEU A 36 5.85 -8.41 -5.87
CA LEU A 36 5.61 -7.47 -6.97
C LEU A 36 4.62 -8.02 -7.99
N LYS A 37 4.72 -9.30 -8.34
CA LYS A 37 3.77 -9.95 -9.25
C LYS A 37 2.37 -10.04 -8.64
N GLY A 38 2.26 -10.39 -7.36
CA GLY A 38 0.99 -10.47 -6.64
C GLY A 38 0.31 -9.10 -6.48
N TYR A 39 1.06 -8.08 -6.08
CA TYR A 39 0.59 -6.70 -6.00
C TYR A 39 0.22 -6.13 -7.37
N GLY A 40 1.02 -6.42 -8.40
CA GLY A 40 0.71 -6.04 -9.78
C GLY A 40 -0.61 -6.67 -10.26
N LEU A 41 -0.83 -7.96 -9.98
CA LEU A 41 -2.08 -8.65 -10.29
C LEU A 41 -3.27 -8.04 -9.53
N ALA A 42 -3.12 -7.80 -8.22
CA ALA A 42 -4.17 -7.17 -7.41
C ALA A 42 -4.53 -5.77 -7.93
N PHE A 43 -3.53 -4.97 -8.32
CA PHE A 43 -3.74 -3.65 -8.91
C PHE A 43 -4.52 -3.73 -10.23
N VAL A 44 -4.15 -4.66 -11.12
CA VAL A 44 -4.87 -4.87 -12.40
C VAL A 44 -6.32 -5.28 -12.16
N LEU A 45 -6.56 -6.21 -11.22
CA LEU A 45 -7.92 -6.64 -10.86
C LEU A 45 -8.74 -5.48 -10.28
N GLN A 46 -8.16 -4.69 -9.39
CA GLN A 46 -8.83 -3.55 -8.78
C GLN A 46 -9.14 -2.45 -9.81
N ALA A 47 -8.19 -2.14 -10.70
CA ALA A 47 -8.39 -1.19 -11.79
C ALA A 47 -9.46 -1.67 -12.79
N GLY A 48 -9.42 -2.94 -13.18
CA GLY A 48 -10.42 -3.55 -14.06
C GLY A 48 -11.82 -3.50 -13.44
N PHE A 49 -11.95 -3.84 -12.17
CA PHE A 49 -13.22 -3.75 -11.45
C PHE A 49 -13.73 -2.31 -11.37
N ALA A 50 -12.87 -1.33 -11.08
CA ALA A 50 -13.24 0.08 -11.04
C ALA A 50 -13.74 0.58 -12.40
N LEU A 51 -13.09 0.19 -13.50
CA LEU A 51 -13.51 0.54 -14.86
C LEU A 51 -14.87 -0.09 -15.22
N LEU A 52 -15.08 -1.37 -14.87
CA LEU A 52 -16.36 -2.04 -15.07
C LEU A 52 -17.47 -1.35 -14.27
N TYR A 53 -17.23 -1.05 -13.00
CA TYR A 53 -18.18 -0.36 -12.13
C TYR A 53 -18.53 1.01 -12.70
N LEU A 54 -17.53 1.79 -13.13
CA LEU A 54 -17.74 3.08 -13.77
C LEU A 54 -18.54 2.97 -15.07
N GLY A 55 -18.25 1.95 -15.89
CA GLY A 55 -18.98 1.68 -17.13
C GLY A 55 -20.45 1.35 -16.89
N ILE A 56 -20.74 0.52 -15.90
CA ILE A 56 -22.11 0.17 -15.48
C ILE A 56 -22.82 1.41 -14.91
N TYR A 57 -22.15 2.17 -14.05
CA TYR A 57 -22.69 3.40 -13.47
C TYR A 57 -23.05 4.42 -14.56
N ARG A 58 -22.16 4.62 -15.53
CA ARG A 58 -22.42 5.50 -16.69
C ARG A 58 -23.59 5.01 -17.53
N ARG A 59 -23.68 3.70 -17.83
CA ARG A 59 -24.84 3.14 -18.56
C ARG A 59 -26.15 3.32 -17.80
N ARG A 60 -26.16 3.18 -16.47
CA ARG A 60 -27.35 3.39 -15.63
C ARG A 60 -27.74 4.87 -15.56
N ARG A 61 -26.79 5.81 -15.57
CA ARG A 61 -27.09 7.25 -15.67
C ARG A 61 -27.59 7.68 -17.04
N LEU A 62 -27.23 6.96 -18.10
CA LEU A 62 -27.61 7.27 -19.48
C LEU A 62 -28.91 6.60 -19.93
N LYS A 63 -29.46 5.67 -19.14
CA LYS A 63 -30.85 5.24 -19.28
C LYS A 63 -31.71 6.05 -18.30
N PRO A 64 -32.54 6.99 -18.77
CA PRO A 64 -33.54 7.64 -17.92
C PRO A 64 -34.56 6.62 -17.38
#